data_AF-J4UDN9-F1
#
_entry.id   AF-J4UDN9-F1
#
_cell.length_a   1.000
_cell.length_b   1.000
_cell.length_c   1.000
_cell.angle_alpha   90.00
_cell.angle_beta   90.00
_cell.angle_gamma   90.00
#
_symmetry.space_group_name_H-M   'P 1'
#
loop_
_entity.id
_entity.type
_entity.pdbx_description
1 polymer ?
#
loop_
_entity_poly.entity_id
_entity_poly.type
_entity_poly.pdbx_seq_one_letter_code
_entity_poly.pdbx_strand_id
1 'polypeptide(L)'
;MDRSTKYIEDEAKTVELNDIKSLTNALRYIENPSKTSLLEKDKQLEFPAVVKDGRVVKQLVSTYGITDASTATEEFLLTKKNAAQRRGTKELSDIQNPNRVLAHHIIQSFSPEDDLSPQEIHEIGRKTILELTGGQHEFVIATHMDKGHIHNHIIFNSTNSVTLNKFRWQKNTARSLFNISNKYADIAGAKILKERLWTNRKSYHAYRKKNSFRYEIKSRLDFLLKHSTSLDDFKVKARALDLVVDTSGKEIKYRLADRDQTRNVRDRTLSKKGNYSLDKISERVLTNEVTFSVDEIKSEYEKMVAERDDDFEMKITVEEWQVMEETKSGIYLEMEFGIRNKGTILIPAHQVEKAEDGSYEIFIRKNDFYYFVNPEHADKNRYMKGETVASQLSYDNGEMIVRKNPKISTLDQLVREYNYLSAHGVTEGQQFDDLLNRFEEELEEVDKMLDKLDRRLGDLNKIQAAFLGLESRDSQEVKLAESILKDFKVDPSTRKAEIDKLVKEATFERQALYQRVEAITKDYKLHQDIEKNVEQRKDRETSL
;
A
#
# COMPACT_ATOMS: atom_id res chain seq x y z
N MET A 1 -15.11 -31.31 2.02
CA MET A 1 -14.56 -29.99 2.39
C MET A 1 -14.75 -29.82 3.87
N ASP A 2 -13.65 -29.99 4.59
CA ASP A 2 -13.58 -30.03 6.04
C ASP A 2 -13.94 -28.65 6.66
N ARG A 3 -14.58 -28.63 7.82
CA ARG A 3 -14.94 -27.38 8.53
C ARG A 3 -13.73 -26.67 9.12
N SER A 4 -12.59 -27.36 9.22
CA SER A 4 -11.31 -26.85 9.75
C SER A 4 -10.74 -25.66 8.96
N THR A 5 -10.94 -25.61 7.63
CA THR A 5 -10.34 -24.57 6.77
C THR A 5 -11.03 -23.21 6.81
N LYS A 6 -12.26 -23.10 7.33
CA LYS A 6 -12.98 -21.81 7.36
C LYS A 6 -12.39 -20.79 8.33
N TYR A 7 -11.73 -21.24 9.39
CA TYR A 7 -11.24 -20.35 10.46
C TYR A 7 -9.97 -19.59 10.06
N ILE A 8 -9.22 -20.10 9.07
CA ILE A 8 -7.97 -19.51 8.57
C ILE A 8 -8.23 -18.24 7.73
N GLU A 9 -9.46 -18.04 7.23
CA GLU A 9 -9.82 -16.91 6.35
C GLU A 9 -10.82 -15.92 6.97
N ASP A 10 -11.24 -16.14 8.22
CA ASP A 10 -12.34 -15.39 8.84
C ASP A 10 -11.83 -14.13 9.57
N GLU A 11 -12.28 -12.95 9.10
CA GLU A 11 -12.09 -11.67 9.81
C GLU A 11 -12.72 -11.73 11.22
N ALA A 12 -12.21 -10.90 12.15
CA ALA A 12 -12.78 -10.78 13.48
C ALA A 12 -14.29 -10.48 13.40
N LYS A 13 -15.11 -11.31 14.06
CA LYS A 13 -16.57 -11.21 14.03
C LYS A 13 -17.04 -10.33 15.17
N THR A 14 -18.00 -9.45 14.91
CA THR A 14 -18.60 -8.61 15.94
C THR A 14 -20.10 -8.84 16.08
N VAL A 15 -20.57 -8.89 17.32
CA VAL A 15 -21.96 -9.08 17.69
C VAL A 15 -22.36 -7.98 18.69
N GLU A 16 -23.49 -7.33 18.46
CA GLU A 16 -24.03 -6.32 19.37
C GLU A 16 -24.94 -7.00 20.41
N LEU A 17 -24.73 -6.66 21.69
CA LEU A 17 -25.52 -7.16 22.81
C LEU A 17 -26.45 -6.04 23.28
N ASN A 18 -27.75 -6.22 23.08
CA ASN A 18 -28.73 -5.14 23.24
C ASN A 18 -29.62 -5.27 24.48
N ASP A 19 -29.53 -6.39 25.20
CA ASP A 19 -30.29 -6.64 26.42
C ASP A 19 -29.45 -7.33 27.49
N ILE A 20 -29.85 -7.16 28.75
CA ILE A 20 -29.09 -7.64 29.92
C ILE A 20 -28.95 -9.16 29.89
N LYS A 21 -30.01 -9.90 29.51
CA LYS A 21 -29.97 -11.36 29.50
C LYS A 21 -28.95 -11.88 28.49
N SER A 22 -28.92 -11.30 27.29
CA SER A 22 -27.93 -11.61 26.26
C SER A 22 -26.51 -11.26 26.71
N LEU A 23 -26.31 -10.10 27.35
CA LEU A 23 -25.01 -9.69 27.91
C LEU A 23 -24.52 -10.67 28.98
N THR A 24 -25.33 -10.96 29.99
CA THR A 24 -24.98 -11.88 31.08
C THR A 24 -24.70 -13.29 30.57
N ASN A 25 -25.49 -13.77 29.60
CA ASN A 25 -25.26 -15.09 29.01
C ASN A 25 -23.97 -15.12 28.19
N ALA A 26 -23.65 -14.05 27.47
CA ALA A 26 -22.41 -13.95 26.71
C ALA A 26 -21.19 -13.95 27.65
N LEU A 27 -21.20 -13.14 28.72
CA LEU A 27 -20.13 -13.10 29.73
C LEU A 27 -19.93 -14.47 30.39
N ARG A 28 -21.01 -15.10 30.88
CA ARG A 28 -20.96 -16.45 31.46
C ARG A 28 -20.44 -17.51 30.48
N TYR A 29 -20.76 -17.37 29.19
CA TYR A 29 -20.28 -18.30 28.16
C TYR A 29 -18.76 -18.14 27.94
N ILE A 30 -18.26 -16.91 27.88
CA ILE A 30 -16.84 -16.66 27.60
C ILE A 30 -15.96 -17.05 28.78
N GLU A 31 -16.46 -16.93 30.01
CA GLU A 31 -15.78 -17.28 31.26
C GLU A 31 -15.81 -18.78 31.58
N ASN A 32 -16.35 -19.65 30.72
CA ASN A 32 -16.49 -21.06 31.06
C ASN A 32 -15.11 -21.72 31.34
N PRO A 33 -14.84 -22.22 32.56
CA PRO A 33 -13.55 -22.82 32.92
C PRO A 33 -13.20 -24.03 32.06
N SER A 34 -14.19 -24.77 31.55
CA SER A 34 -13.93 -25.94 30.69
C SER A 34 -13.18 -25.56 29.40
N LYS A 35 -13.32 -24.30 28.96
CA LYS A 35 -12.77 -23.77 27.70
C LYS A 35 -11.54 -22.90 27.86
N THR A 36 -11.35 -22.36 29.06
CA THR A 36 -10.37 -21.29 29.37
C THR A 36 -9.27 -21.75 30.31
N SER A 37 -9.36 -22.97 30.85
CA SER A 37 -8.37 -23.51 31.79
C SER A 37 -7.10 -24.02 31.09
N LEU A 38 -5.94 -23.60 31.58
CA LEU A 38 -4.62 -24.04 31.16
C LEU A 38 -3.78 -24.51 32.35
N LEU A 39 -3.04 -25.61 32.17
CA LEU A 39 -1.99 -26.04 33.11
C LEU A 39 -0.76 -25.16 32.86
N GLU A 40 -0.57 -24.17 33.71
CA GLU A 40 0.48 -23.18 33.51
C GLU A 40 1.84 -23.65 34.08
N LYS A 41 2.92 -23.40 33.35
CA LYS A 41 4.31 -23.62 33.80
C LYS A 41 5.08 -22.32 34.04
N ASP A 42 4.57 -21.20 33.55
CA ASP A 42 5.26 -19.91 33.53
C ASP A 42 4.71 -18.97 34.61
N LYS A 43 5.59 -18.36 35.40
CA LYS A 43 5.22 -17.55 36.58
C LYS A 43 4.95 -16.07 36.25
N GLN A 44 5.21 -15.63 35.02
CA GLN A 44 5.21 -14.20 34.69
C GLN A 44 3.84 -13.59 34.34
N LEU A 45 2.81 -14.37 34.02
CA LEU A 45 1.46 -13.86 33.74
C LEU A 45 0.50 -14.16 34.91
N GLU A 46 -0.07 -13.13 35.53
CA GLU A 46 -1.08 -13.31 36.59
C GLU A 46 -2.47 -13.50 35.99
N PHE A 47 -2.87 -14.75 35.80
CA PHE A 47 -4.24 -15.14 35.48
C PHE A 47 -4.96 -15.68 36.74
N PRO A 48 -6.30 -15.57 36.83
CA PRO A 48 -7.06 -16.13 37.95
C PRO A 48 -6.91 -17.66 38.02
N ALA A 49 -6.79 -18.19 39.24
CA ALA A 49 -6.67 -19.63 39.48
C ALA A 49 -8.04 -20.27 39.69
N VAL A 50 -8.28 -21.42 39.05
CA VAL A 50 -9.51 -22.22 39.17
C VAL A 50 -9.18 -23.69 39.40
N VAL A 51 -10.12 -24.45 39.98
CA VAL A 51 -9.94 -25.90 40.19
C VAL A 51 -10.59 -26.66 39.04
N LYS A 52 -9.80 -27.47 38.32
CA LYS A 52 -10.26 -28.39 37.27
C LYS A 52 -9.71 -29.78 37.55
N ASP A 53 -10.60 -30.78 37.61
CA ASP A 53 -10.25 -32.18 37.87
C ASP A 53 -9.35 -32.39 39.11
N GLY A 54 -9.62 -31.62 40.17
CA GLY A 54 -8.86 -31.68 41.44
C GLY A 54 -7.49 -30.98 41.42
N ARG A 55 -7.13 -30.29 40.34
CA ARG A 55 -5.88 -29.52 40.21
C ARG A 55 -6.17 -28.02 40.07
N VAL A 56 -5.32 -27.20 40.67
CA VAL A 56 -5.34 -25.74 40.45
C VAL A 56 -4.73 -25.46 39.08
N VAL A 57 -5.52 -24.87 38.19
CA VAL A 57 -5.16 -24.46 36.84
C VAL A 57 -5.41 -22.96 36.70
N LYS A 58 -4.69 -22.29 35.79
CA LYS A 58 -4.97 -20.87 35.51
C LYS A 58 -6.03 -20.74 34.44
N GLN A 59 -6.86 -19.71 34.56
CA GLN A 59 -7.94 -19.43 33.64
C GLN A 59 -7.57 -18.21 32.77
N LEU A 60 -7.53 -18.37 31.45
CA LEU A 60 -7.19 -17.31 30.49
C LEU A 60 -8.37 -16.34 30.30
N VAL A 61 -8.72 -15.67 31.40
CA VAL A 61 -9.72 -14.61 31.49
C VAL A 61 -9.05 -13.43 32.15
N SER A 62 -9.17 -12.25 31.56
CA SER A 62 -8.73 -11.00 32.18
C SER A 62 -9.74 -9.89 31.93
N THR A 63 -9.66 -8.85 32.76
CA THR A 63 -10.57 -7.72 32.72
C THR A 63 -9.79 -6.41 32.61
N TYR A 64 -10.50 -5.36 32.22
CA TYR A 64 -9.97 -4.00 32.23
C TYR A 64 -11.08 -3.01 32.62
N GLY A 65 -10.77 -2.12 33.56
CA GLY A 65 -11.71 -1.12 34.06
C GLY A 65 -12.82 -1.64 34.97
N ILE A 66 -12.80 -2.93 35.33
CA ILE A 66 -13.75 -3.59 36.24
C ILE A 66 -13.03 -4.49 37.23
N THR A 67 -13.69 -4.81 38.34
CA THR A 67 -13.05 -5.53 39.45
C THR A 67 -12.86 -7.03 39.18
N ASP A 68 -13.86 -7.69 38.62
CA ASP A 68 -13.83 -9.12 38.33
C ASP A 68 -14.70 -9.45 37.10
N ALA A 69 -14.41 -10.57 36.43
CA ALA A 69 -15.20 -10.99 35.28
C ALA A 69 -16.65 -11.34 35.69
N SER A 70 -16.82 -11.98 36.86
CA SER A 70 -18.14 -12.39 37.36
C SER A 70 -19.08 -11.23 37.69
N THR A 71 -18.54 -10.03 37.92
CA THR A 71 -19.28 -8.79 38.20
C THR A 71 -19.39 -7.87 36.99
N ALA A 72 -18.89 -8.28 35.82
CA ALA A 72 -18.80 -7.43 34.63
C ALA A 72 -20.16 -6.91 34.16
N THR A 73 -21.23 -7.71 34.28
CA THR A 73 -22.59 -7.25 33.89
C THR A 73 -23.00 -6.07 34.77
N GLU A 74 -22.88 -6.23 36.09
CA GLU A 74 -23.28 -5.26 37.09
C GLU A 74 -22.47 -3.97 36.93
N GLU A 75 -21.14 -4.08 36.80
CA GLU A 75 -20.24 -2.94 36.64
C GLU A 75 -20.52 -2.18 35.34
N PHE A 76 -20.72 -2.87 34.22
CA PHE A 76 -21.08 -2.22 32.96
C PHE A 76 -22.38 -1.42 33.07
N LEU A 77 -23.36 -1.97 33.80
CA LEU A 77 -24.64 -1.32 34.05
C LEU A 77 -24.50 -0.13 35.02
N LEU A 78 -23.61 -0.19 36.02
CA LEU A 78 -23.31 0.94 36.91
C LEU A 78 -22.74 2.13 36.13
N THR A 79 -21.78 1.90 35.23
CA THR A 79 -21.22 2.94 34.38
C THR A 79 -22.28 3.56 33.46
N LYS A 80 -23.21 2.75 32.93
CA LYS A 80 -24.36 3.23 32.16
C LYS A 80 -25.35 4.04 32.99
N LYS A 81 -25.65 3.62 34.22
CA LYS A 81 -26.52 4.36 35.15
C LYS A 81 -25.93 5.73 35.47
N ASN A 82 -24.63 5.79 35.78
CA ASN A 82 -23.92 7.05 36.00
C ASN A 82 -23.99 7.97 34.75
N ALA A 83 -23.77 7.42 33.55
CA ALA A 83 -23.92 8.16 32.30
C ALA A 83 -25.32 8.76 32.10
N ALA A 84 -26.37 8.00 32.39
CA ALA A 84 -27.75 8.47 32.28
C ALA A 84 -28.06 9.58 33.31
N GLN A 85 -27.63 9.38 34.56
CA GLN A 85 -27.82 10.35 35.64
C GLN A 85 -27.12 11.68 35.35
N ARG A 86 -25.86 11.63 34.89
CA ARG A 86 -25.08 12.83 34.52
C ARG A 86 -25.69 13.63 33.37
N ARG A 87 -26.48 12.99 32.51
CA ARG A 87 -27.12 13.61 31.35
C ARG A 87 -28.55 14.11 31.61
N GLY A 88 -29.11 13.86 32.79
CA GLY A 88 -30.52 14.19 33.08
C GLY A 88 -31.52 13.45 32.18
N THR A 89 -31.10 12.36 31.52
CA THR A 89 -32.01 11.51 30.75
C THR A 89 -32.82 10.65 31.72
N LYS A 90 -34.09 10.35 31.41
CA LYS A 90 -34.87 9.35 32.17
C LYS A 90 -33.98 8.12 32.39
N GLU A 91 -33.80 7.76 33.65
CA GLU A 91 -32.96 6.65 34.08
C GLU A 91 -33.22 5.46 33.16
N LEU A 92 -32.16 4.82 32.66
CA LEU A 92 -32.23 3.55 31.94
C LEU A 92 -32.67 3.59 30.47
N SER A 93 -32.79 4.74 29.79
CA SER A 93 -33.13 4.74 28.34
C SER A 93 -32.19 3.90 27.46
N ASP A 94 -30.93 3.74 27.86
CA ASP A 94 -29.97 2.87 27.18
C ASP A 94 -30.01 1.41 27.63
N ILE A 95 -30.57 1.13 28.81
CA ILE A 95 -30.68 -0.20 29.42
C ILE A 95 -32.03 -0.87 29.08
N GLN A 96 -33.09 -0.06 28.96
CA GLN A 96 -34.47 -0.50 28.72
C GLN A 96 -34.87 -0.43 27.24
N ASN A 97 -34.06 0.20 26.38
CA ASN A 97 -34.37 0.31 24.96
C ASN A 97 -33.67 -0.81 24.18
N PRO A 98 -34.41 -1.75 23.56
CA PRO A 98 -33.83 -2.87 22.83
C PRO A 98 -33.09 -2.44 21.55
N ASN A 99 -33.27 -1.19 21.09
CA ASN A 99 -32.54 -0.63 19.96
C ASN A 99 -31.19 0.01 20.38
N ARG A 100 -30.79 -0.12 21.63
CA ARG A 100 -29.54 0.44 22.16
C ARG A 100 -28.57 -0.70 22.49
N VAL A 101 -27.35 -0.59 21.96
CA VAL A 101 -26.28 -1.53 22.26
C VAL A 101 -25.77 -1.30 23.68
N LEU A 102 -25.73 -2.36 24.49
CA LEU A 102 -25.15 -2.39 25.83
C LEU A 102 -23.65 -2.71 25.78
N ALA A 103 -23.27 -3.67 24.95
CA ALA A 103 -21.90 -4.10 24.80
C ALA A 103 -21.66 -4.65 23.39
N HIS A 104 -20.40 -4.69 23.00
CA HIS A 104 -19.97 -5.30 21.76
C HIS A 104 -19.14 -6.54 22.07
N HIS A 105 -19.43 -7.64 21.38
CA HIS A 105 -18.72 -8.90 21.48
C HIS A 105 -17.89 -9.13 20.22
N ILE A 106 -16.57 -9.18 20.38
CA ILE A 106 -15.60 -9.49 19.32
C ILE A 106 -15.15 -10.94 19.49
N ILE A 107 -15.09 -11.67 18.36
CA ILE A 107 -14.49 -12.99 18.27
C ILE A 107 -13.30 -12.89 17.32
N GLN A 108 -12.12 -13.16 17.85
CA GLN A 108 -10.84 -13.11 17.12
C GLN A 108 -10.27 -14.52 17.09
N SER A 109 -10.11 -15.12 15.91
CA SER A 109 -9.66 -16.50 15.73
C SER A 109 -8.25 -16.53 15.14
N PHE A 110 -7.47 -17.54 15.52
CA PHE A 110 -6.09 -17.74 15.06
C PHE A 110 -5.97 -19.08 14.34
N SER A 111 -4.98 -19.19 13.44
CA SER A 111 -4.73 -20.43 12.73
C SER A 111 -4.19 -21.48 13.72
N PRO A 112 -4.63 -22.75 13.66
CA PRO A 112 -3.97 -23.84 14.40
C PRO A 112 -2.50 -24.03 14.03
N GLU A 113 -2.09 -23.47 12.89
CA GLU A 113 -0.71 -23.51 12.39
C GLU A 113 0.12 -22.30 12.85
N ASP A 114 -0.47 -21.37 13.59
CA ASP A 114 0.29 -20.30 14.24
C ASP A 114 1.05 -20.91 15.44
N ASP A 115 2.36 -20.67 15.50
CA ASP A 115 3.22 -21.15 16.60
C ASP A 115 3.14 -20.19 17.79
N LEU A 116 1.90 -19.99 18.29
CA LEU A 116 1.60 -19.09 19.39
C LEU A 116 0.96 -19.83 20.55
N SER A 117 1.42 -19.49 21.76
CA SER A 117 0.80 -19.94 22.99
C SER A 117 -0.59 -19.30 23.19
N PRO A 118 -1.49 -19.96 23.94
CA PRO A 118 -2.76 -19.34 24.34
C PRO A 118 -2.60 -17.99 25.05
N GLN A 119 -1.52 -17.78 25.79
CA GLN A 119 -1.21 -16.53 26.49
C GLN A 119 -0.83 -15.41 25.52
N GLU A 120 0.00 -15.70 24.51
CA GLU A 120 0.32 -14.73 23.46
C GLU A 120 -0.93 -14.34 22.68
N ILE A 121 -1.75 -15.33 22.33
CA ILE A 121 -3.05 -15.08 21.69
C ILE A 121 -3.93 -14.18 22.57
N HIS A 122 -4.01 -14.45 23.88
CA HIS A 122 -4.76 -13.62 24.81
C HIS A 122 -4.25 -12.17 24.81
N GLU A 123 -2.94 -11.96 24.88
CA GLU A 123 -2.34 -10.62 24.90
C GLU A 123 -2.53 -9.88 23.58
N ILE A 124 -2.48 -10.56 22.42
CA ILE A 124 -2.83 -9.97 21.12
C ILE A 124 -4.26 -9.41 21.16
N GLY A 125 -5.21 -10.18 21.71
CA GLY A 125 -6.60 -9.73 21.87
C GLY A 125 -6.72 -8.53 22.80
N ARG A 126 -6.00 -8.55 23.92
CA ARG A 126 -5.97 -7.45 24.90
C ARG A 126 -5.42 -6.17 24.29
N LYS A 127 -4.27 -6.22 23.60
CA LYS A 127 -3.70 -5.08 22.88
C LYS A 127 -4.66 -4.55 21.80
N THR A 128 -5.30 -5.46 21.08
CA THR A 128 -6.28 -5.11 20.03
C THR A 128 -7.45 -4.28 20.56
N ILE A 129 -8.06 -4.70 21.67
CA ILE A 129 -9.22 -3.98 22.22
C ILE A 129 -8.81 -2.68 22.91
N LEU A 130 -7.66 -2.66 23.60
CA LEU A 130 -7.14 -1.45 24.22
C LEU A 130 -6.94 -0.36 23.17
N GLU A 131 -6.32 -0.68 22.05
CA GLU A 131 -6.10 0.28 20.95
C GLU A 131 -7.40 0.68 20.24
N LEU A 132 -8.30 -0.27 19.96
CA LEU A 132 -9.59 0.04 19.32
C LEU A 132 -10.43 1.01 20.16
N THR A 133 -10.34 0.92 21.48
CA THR A 133 -11.15 1.69 22.43
C THR A 133 -10.41 2.88 23.05
N GLY A 134 -9.14 3.07 22.71
CA GLY A 134 -8.24 4.04 23.35
C GLY A 134 -8.07 3.80 24.87
N GLY A 135 -8.31 2.58 25.35
CA GLY A 135 -8.23 2.22 26.77
C GLY A 135 -9.31 2.88 27.64
N GLN A 136 -10.41 3.37 27.06
CA GLN A 136 -11.48 4.10 27.77
C GLN A 136 -12.79 3.31 27.87
N HIS A 137 -12.75 2.01 27.61
CA HIS A 137 -13.90 1.13 27.72
C HIS A 137 -13.57 -0.06 28.60
N GLU A 138 -14.50 -0.37 29.50
CA GLU A 138 -14.45 -1.57 30.32
C GLU A 138 -14.59 -2.80 29.44
N PHE A 139 -13.82 -3.85 29.68
CA PHE A 139 -13.96 -5.11 28.94
C PHE A 139 -13.58 -6.35 29.74
N VAL A 140 -14.11 -7.49 29.27
CA VAL A 140 -13.69 -8.85 29.63
C VAL A 140 -13.15 -9.51 28.38
N ILE A 141 -11.99 -10.15 28.49
CA ILE A 141 -11.42 -11.01 27.44
C ILE A 141 -11.24 -12.42 27.98
N ALA A 142 -11.58 -13.41 27.17
CA ALA A 142 -11.38 -14.83 27.47
C ALA A 142 -10.86 -15.59 26.25
N THR A 143 -9.89 -16.48 26.46
CA THR A 143 -9.30 -17.30 25.38
C THR A 143 -9.83 -18.72 25.45
N HIS A 144 -10.52 -19.15 24.39
CA HIS A 144 -11.11 -20.48 24.27
C HIS A 144 -10.17 -21.42 23.53
N MET A 145 -9.91 -22.58 24.13
CA MET A 145 -9.02 -23.64 23.63
C MET A 145 -9.77 -24.98 23.42
N ASP A 146 -11.09 -24.98 23.54
CA ASP A 146 -11.96 -26.17 23.47
C ASP A 146 -12.33 -26.60 22.05
N LYS A 147 -11.91 -25.83 21.04
CA LYS A 147 -12.16 -26.10 19.63
C LYS A 147 -10.84 -26.44 18.95
N GLY A 148 -10.90 -26.98 17.73
CA GLY A 148 -9.70 -27.27 16.92
C GLY A 148 -8.88 -26.04 16.49
N HIS A 149 -9.10 -24.87 17.09
CA HIS A 149 -8.32 -23.63 16.97
C HIS A 149 -8.53 -22.77 18.23
N ILE A 150 -7.54 -21.94 18.56
CA ILE A 150 -7.61 -21.00 19.67
C ILE A 150 -8.28 -19.71 19.19
N HIS A 151 -9.15 -19.14 20.02
CA HIS A 151 -9.84 -17.89 19.71
C HIS A 151 -10.11 -17.06 20.97
N ASN A 152 -10.02 -15.75 20.84
CA ASN A 152 -10.42 -14.81 21.87
C ASN A 152 -11.88 -14.42 21.71
N HIS A 153 -12.55 -14.30 22.85
CA HIS A 153 -13.80 -13.61 23.00
C HIS A 153 -13.56 -12.34 23.82
N ILE A 154 -13.92 -11.18 23.28
CA ILE A 154 -13.77 -9.89 23.94
C ILE A 154 -15.13 -9.22 24.02
N ILE A 155 -15.62 -8.94 25.22
CA ILE A 155 -16.87 -8.21 25.43
C ILE A 155 -16.54 -6.89 26.11
N PHE A 156 -16.83 -5.77 25.44
CA PHE A 156 -16.56 -4.43 25.97
C PHE A 156 -17.83 -3.60 26.10
N ASN A 157 -17.86 -2.76 27.14
CA ASN A 157 -18.96 -1.88 27.44
C ASN A 157 -19.12 -0.83 26.35
N SER A 158 -20.33 -0.66 25.80
CA SER A 158 -20.58 0.39 24.80
C SER A 158 -20.47 1.81 25.39
N THR A 159 -20.44 1.98 26.71
CA THR A 159 -20.28 3.27 27.36
C THR A 159 -18.82 3.49 27.73
N ASN A 160 -18.27 4.63 27.30
CA ASN A 160 -16.92 5.06 27.63
C ASN A 160 -16.83 5.43 29.11
N SER A 161 -15.85 4.90 29.84
CA SER A 161 -15.71 5.07 31.29
C SER A 161 -15.27 6.50 31.68
N VAL A 162 -14.66 7.24 30.76
CA VAL A 162 -14.16 8.61 31.01
C VAL A 162 -15.20 9.66 30.61
N THR A 163 -15.65 9.61 29.35
CA THR A 163 -16.53 10.63 28.76
C THR A 163 -18.00 10.32 28.93
N LEU A 164 -18.35 9.09 29.33
CA LEU A 164 -19.72 8.57 29.42
C LEU A 164 -20.44 8.53 28.06
N ASN A 165 -19.74 8.84 26.96
CA ASN A 165 -20.24 8.75 25.59
C ASN A 165 -20.35 7.30 25.13
N LYS A 166 -21.22 7.07 24.16
CA LYS A 166 -21.37 5.74 23.56
C LYS A 166 -20.34 5.51 22.47
N PHE A 167 -19.67 4.37 22.53
CA PHE A 167 -19.01 3.78 21.37
C PHE A 167 -20.05 3.54 20.29
N ARG A 168 -19.76 3.98 19.07
CA ARG A 168 -20.62 3.77 17.92
C ARG A 168 -19.87 2.90 16.93
N TRP A 169 -20.46 1.78 16.56
CA TRP A 169 -19.95 0.97 15.47
C TRP A 169 -20.18 1.72 14.14
N GLN A 170 -19.13 2.35 13.62
CA GLN A 170 -19.18 3.12 12.38
C GLN A 170 -18.72 2.28 11.18
N LYS A 171 -18.92 2.80 9.98
CA LYS A 171 -18.56 2.14 8.71
C LYS A 171 -17.09 1.67 8.67
N ASN A 172 -16.17 2.43 9.29
CA ASN A 172 -14.74 2.13 9.28
C ASN A 172 -14.26 1.38 10.54
N THR A 173 -15.11 1.19 11.55
CA THR A 173 -14.72 0.52 12.81
C THR A 173 -14.28 -0.92 12.59
N ALA A 174 -14.98 -1.66 11.73
CA ALA A 174 -14.58 -3.03 11.37
C ALA A 174 -13.21 -3.09 10.67
N ARG A 175 -12.91 -2.09 9.83
CA ARG A 175 -11.60 -1.95 9.15
C ARG A 175 -10.50 -1.63 10.16
N SER A 176 -10.79 -0.72 11.08
CA SER A 176 -9.89 -0.35 12.16
C SER A 176 -9.55 -1.57 13.03
N LEU A 177 -10.57 -2.29 13.51
CA LEU A 177 -10.39 -3.55 14.24
C LEU A 177 -9.57 -4.57 13.45
N PHE A 178 -9.86 -4.76 12.16
CA PHE A 178 -9.12 -5.69 11.30
C PHE A 178 -7.63 -5.34 11.24
N ASN A 179 -7.30 -4.07 10.97
CA ASN A 179 -5.90 -3.65 10.82
C ASN A 179 -5.15 -3.59 12.16
N ILE A 180 -5.81 -3.22 13.26
CA ILE A 180 -5.23 -3.29 14.61
C ILE A 180 -4.95 -4.75 14.99
N SER A 181 -5.91 -5.66 14.76
CA SER A 181 -5.76 -7.09 15.03
C SER A 181 -4.62 -7.68 14.21
N ASN A 182 -4.55 -7.37 12.91
CA ASN A 182 -3.47 -7.83 12.04
C ASN A 182 -2.12 -7.27 12.48
N LYS A 183 -2.04 -6.01 12.92
CA LYS A 183 -0.80 -5.41 13.43
C LYS A 183 -0.19 -6.24 14.55
N TYR A 184 -0.98 -6.52 15.60
CA TYR A 184 -0.48 -7.28 16.74
C TYR A 184 -0.25 -8.77 16.44
N ALA A 185 -1.06 -9.35 15.56
CA ALA A 185 -0.86 -10.72 15.10
C ALA A 185 0.45 -10.86 14.29
N ASP A 186 0.75 -9.92 13.39
CA ASP A 186 1.96 -9.93 12.57
C ASP A 186 3.22 -9.74 13.40
N ILE A 187 3.20 -8.79 14.35
CA ILE A 187 4.29 -8.55 15.31
C ILE A 187 4.58 -9.80 16.14
N ALA A 188 3.54 -10.55 16.52
CA ALA A 188 3.71 -11.83 17.22
C ALA A 188 4.14 -12.99 16.30
N GLY A 189 4.27 -12.77 14.99
CA GLY A 189 4.66 -13.80 14.03
C GLY A 189 3.52 -14.71 13.57
N ALA A 190 2.25 -14.38 13.87
CA ALA A 190 1.09 -15.11 13.40
C ALA A 190 0.79 -14.86 11.91
N LYS A 191 0.05 -15.77 11.29
CA LYS A 191 -0.43 -15.58 9.92
C LYS A 191 -1.51 -14.51 9.88
N ILE A 192 -1.22 -13.39 9.21
CA ILE A 192 -2.21 -12.34 8.99
C ILE A 192 -3.10 -12.60 7.77
N LEU A 193 -4.34 -12.15 7.88
CA LEU A 193 -5.28 -12.15 6.76
C LEU A 193 -4.85 -11.12 5.72
N LYS A 194 -4.72 -11.54 4.45
CA LYS A 194 -4.52 -10.59 3.34
C LYS A 194 -5.72 -9.66 3.26
N GLU A 195 -5.46 -8.36 3.26
CA GLU A 195 -6.53 -7.36 3.34
C GLU A 195 -7.55 -7.49 2.20
N ARG A 196 -8.82 -7.67 2.56
CA ARG A 196 -9.93 -7.64 1.61
C ARG A 196 -10.43 -6.20 1.46
N LEU A 197 -9.95 -5.51 0.42
CA LEU A 197 -10.30 -4.12 0.15
C LEU A 197 -11.81 -3.97 -0.11
N TRP A 198 -12.50 -3.17 0.73
CA TRP A 198 -13.96 -3.03 0.70
C TRP A 198 -14.39 -1.81 -0.12
N THR A 199 -14.69 -2.06 -1.39
CA THR A 199 -15.81 -1.46 -2.12
C THR A 199 -16.45 -2.61 -2.91
N ASN A 200 -17.77 -2.81 -2.80
CA ASN A 200 -18.57 -3.87 -3.45
C ASN A 200 -17.75 -5.09 -3.95
N ARG A 201 -17.62 -6.10 -3.09
CA ARG A 201 -16.69 -7.25 -3.19
C ARG A 201 -16.78 -8.10 -4.47
N LYS A 202 -17.84 -8.00 -5.26
CA LYS A 202 -17.92 -8.59 -6.62
C LYS A 202 -17.44 -7.65 -7.73
N SER A 203 -17.41 -6.33 -7.51
CA SER A 203 -16.93 -5.34 -8.46
C SER A 203 -15.48 -4.99 -8.24
N TYR A 204 -14.97 -4.70 -7.03
CA TYR A 204 -13.60 -4.17 -6.85
C TYR A 204 -12.50 -5.23 -6.91
N HIS A 205 -12.62 -6.42 -6.29
CA HIS A 205 -11.64 -7.49 -6.49
C HIS A 205 -11.70 -8.06 -7.91
N ALA A 206 -12.90 -8.16 -8.49
CA ALA A 206 -13.03 -8.45 -9.91
C ALA A 206 -12.54 -7.28 -10.78
N TYR A 207 -12.52 -6.03 -10.30
CA TYR A 207 -12.01 -4.87 -11.02
C TYR A 207 -10.50 -4.74 -10.84
N ARG A 208 -9.89 -5.07 -9.70
CA ARG A 208 -8.44 -5.19 -9.51
C ARG A 208 -7.90 -6.43 -10.18
N LYS A 209 -8.57 -7.60 -10.11
CA LYS A 209 -8.22 -8.77 -10.93
C LYS A 209 -8.49 -8.51 -12.40
N LYS A 210 -9.64 -7.97 -12.82
CA LYS A 210 -9.86 -7.60 -14.23
C LYS A 210 -9.02 -6.42 -14.67
N ASN A 211 -8.59 -5.50 -13.80
CA ASN A 211 -7.69 -4.42 -14.17
C ASN A 211 -6.25 -4.89 -14.14
N SER A 212 -5.87 -5.82 -13.27
CA SER A 212 -4.61 -6.54 -13.33
C SER A 212 -4.57 -7.37 -14.60
N PHE A 213 -5.62 -8.13 -14.93
CA PHE A 213 -5.74 -8.85 -16.19
C PHE A 213 -5.80 -7.90 -17.39
N ARG A 214 -6.53 -6.79 -17.33
CA ARG A 214 -6.53 -5.81 -18.44
C ARG A 214 -5.19 -5.11 -18.58
N TYR A 215 -4.53 -4.79 -17.47
CA TYR A 215 -3.21 -4.18 -17.45
C TYR A 215 -2.18 -5.14 -18.04
N GLU A 216 -2.19 -6.39 -17.59
CA GLU A 216 -1.35 -7.47 -18.09
C GLU A 216 -1.65 -7.77 -19.57
N ILE A 217 -2.92 -7.91 -19.95
CA ILE A 217 -3.34 -8.10 -21.34
C ILE A 217 -2.86 -6.92 -22.19
N LYS A 218 -3.04 -5.66 -21.74
CA LYS A 218 -2.52 -4.49 -22.46
C LYS A 218 -1.01 -4.56 -22.60
N SER A 219 -0.30 -4.84 -21.51
CA SER A 219 1.16 -4.95 -21.50
C SER A 219 1.65 -6.01 -22.50
N ARG A 220 1.03 -7.20 -22.52
CA ARG A 220 1.33 -8.25 -23.51
C ARG A 220 0.97 -7.83 -24.93
N LEU A 221 -0.18 -7.20 -25.13
CA LEU A 221 -0.62 -6.73 -26.45
C LEU A 221 0.29 -5.62 -27.00
N ASP A 222 0.65 -4.63 -26.18
CA ASP A 222 1.54 -3.53 -26.55
C ASP A 222 2.94 -4.05 -26.90
N PHE A 223 3.42 -5.05 -26.16
CA PHE A 223 4.67 -5.75 -26.49
C PHE A 223 4.57 -6.53 -27.81
N LEU A 224 3.54 -7.36 -27.98
CA LEU A 224 3.34 -8.16 -29.19
C LEU A 224 3.12 -7.30 -30.44
N LEU A 225 2.45 -6.16 -30.32
CA LEU A 225 2.24 -5.20 -31.42
C LEU A 225 3.56 -4.63 -31.98
N LYS A 226 4.59 -4.51 -31.14
CA LYS A 226 5.93 -4.07 -31.55
C LYS A 226 6.76 -5.20 -32.15
N HIS A 227 6.45 -6.45 -31.79
CA HIS A 227 7.27 -7.61 -32.10
C HIS A 227 6.52 -8.65 -32.94
N SER A 228 5.58 -8.24 -33.78
CA SER A 228 4.91 -9.12 -34.74
C SER A 228 4.90 -8.51 -36.14
N THR A 229 5.11 -9.30 -37.18
CA THR A 229 5.15 -8.82 -38.59
C THR A 229 3.86 -9.10 -39.37
N SER A 230 3.01 -9.98 -38.84
CA SER A 230 1.72 -10.34 -39.46
C SER A 230 0.71 -10.73 -38.39
N LEU A 231 -0.56 -10.81 -38.77
CA LEU A 231 -1.62 -11.27 -37.87
C LEU A 231 -1.40 -12.72 -37.40
N ASP A 232 -0.83 -13.57 -38.26
CA ASP A 232 -0.56 -14.97 -37.91
C ASP A 232 0.65 -15.09 -36.99
N ASP A 233 1.72 -14.33 -37.25
CA ASP A 233 2.87 -14.22 -36.35
C ASP A 233 2.44 -13.71 -34.96
N PHE A 234 1.62 -12.65 -34.92
CA PHE A 234 1.03 -12.13 -33.69
C PHE A 234 0.29 -13.19 -32.89
N LYS A 235 -0.54 -14.04 -33.54
CA LYS A 235 -1.27 -15.12 -32.85
C LYS A 235 -0.34 -16.23 -32.35
N VAL A 236 0.73 -16.55 -33.09
CA VAL A 236 1.74 -17.54 -32.66
C VAL A 236 2.47 -17.02 -31.42
N LYS A 237 2.98 -15.79 -31.46
CA LYS A 237 3.68 -15.14 -30.35
C LYS A 237 2.78 -14.89 -29.14
N ALA A 238 1.51 -14.53 -29.37
CA ALA A 238 0.53 -14.40 -28.29
C ALA A 238 0.35 -15.72 -27.53
N ARG A 239 0.30 -16.87 -28.24
CA ARG A 239 0.24 -18.18 -27.58
C ARG A 239 1.50 -18.50 -26.79
N ALA A 240 2.68 -18.17 -27.33
CA ALA A 240 3.96 -18.32 -26.61
C ALA A 240 4.00 -17.47 -25.32
N LEU A 241 3.31 -16.33 -25.32
CA LEU A 241 3.17 -15.43 -24.17
C LEU A 241 1.91 -15.68 -23.34
N ASP A 242 1.39 -16.92 -23.37
CA ASP A 242 0.22 -17.33 -22.58
C ASP A 242 -1.01 -16.43 -22.76
N LEU A 243 -1.17 -15.80 -23.93
CA LEU A 243 -2.27 -14.91 -24.30
C LEU A 243 -3.14 -15.55 -25.38
N VAL A 244 -4.36 -15.91 -25.02
CA VAL A 244 -5.37 -16.43 -25.94
C VAL A 244 -6.04 -15.28 -26.67
N VAL A 245 -6.00 -15.35 -28.01
CA VAL A 245 -6.65 -14.41 -28.93
C VAL A 245 -7.82 -15.12 -29.64
N ASP A 246 -9.04 -14.67 -29.37
CA ASP A 246 -10.28 -15.22 -29.93
C ASP A 246 -10.90 -14.24 -30.93
N THR A 247 -10.88 -14.63 -32.20
CA THR A 247 -11.41 -13.86 -33.34
C THR A 247 -12.75 -14.40 -33.87
N SER A 248 -13.39 -15.34 -33.17
CA SER A 248 -14.55 -16.07 -33.70
C SER A 248 -15.87 -15.28 -33.71
N GLY A 249 -15.89 -14.11 -33.06
CA GLY A 249 -17.08 -13.26 -32.94
C GLY A 249 -16.88 -11.88 -33.53
N LYS A 250 -17.93 -11.05 -33.47
CA LYS A 250 -17.91 -9.67 -33.98
C LYS A 250 -16.83 -8.77 -33.34
N GLU A 251 -16.44 -9.06 -32.10
CA GLU A 251 -15.37 -8.36 -31.38
C GLU A 251 -14.27 -9.36 -31.01
N ILE A 252 -13.01 -8.97 -31.23
CA ILE A 252 -11.84 -9.73 -30.81
C ILE A 252 -11.75 -9.77 -29.28
N LYS A 253 -11.37 -10.93 -28.75
CA LYS A 253 -11.44 -11.27 -27.32
C LYS A 253 -10.09 -11.82 -26.84
N TYR A 254 -9.71 -11.46 -25.63
CA TYR A 254 -8.41 -11.78 -25.03
C TYR A 254 -8.55 -12.47 -23.66
N ARG A 255 -7.65 -13.42 -23.36
CA ARG A 255 -7.59 -14.09 -22.06
C ARG A 255 -6.18 -14.59 -21.76
N LEU A 256 -5.73 -14.41 -20.52
CA LEU A 256 -4.48 -14.97 -20.00
C LEU A 256 -4.68 -16.46 -19.70
N ALA A 257 -3.78 -17.31 -20.19
CA ALA A 257 -3.80 -18.76 -20.02
C ALA A 257 -3.08 -19.21 -18.73
N ASP A 258 -2.10 -18.42 -18.28
CA ASP A 258 -1.26 -18.61 -17.09
C ASP A 258 -1.89 -18.07 -15.79
N ARG A 259 -3.12 -17.54 -15.87
CA ARG A 259 -3.85 -16.95 -14.75
C ARG A 259 -5.24 -17.56 -14.64
N ASP A 260 -5.82 -17.53 -13.44
CA ASP A 260 -7.21 -17.94 -13.19
C ASP A 260 -8.21 -16.88 -13.72
N GLN A 261 -8.23 -16.72 -15.05
CA GLN A 261 -9.13 -15.83 -15.78
C GLN A 261 -10.21 -16.66 -16.47
N THR A 262 -11.45 -16.56 -15.97
CA THR A 262 -12.59 -17.33 -16.49
C THR A 262 -13.36 -16.64 -17.63
N ARG A 263 -13.22 -15.31 -17.78
CA ARG A 263 -13.97 -14.52 -18.79
C ARG A 263 -13.02 -13.79 -19.72
N ASN A 264 -13.30 -13.87 -21.02
CA ASN A 264 -12.57 -13.09 -22.03
C ASN A 264 -12.84 -11.59 -21.88
N VAL A 265 -11.84 -10.79 -22.21
CA VAL A 265 -11.87 -9.33 -22.26
C VAL A 265 -11.98 -8.89 -23.72
N ARG A 266 -12.92 -7.98 -24.02
CA ARG A 266 -13.12 -7.46 -25.39
C ARG A 266 -12.23 -6.24 -25.64
N ASP A 267 -11.79 -6.06 -26.89
CA ASP A 267 -10.96 -4.92 -27.32
C ASP A 267 -11.51 -3.56 -26.88
N ARG A 268 -12.82 -3.30 -27.04
CA ARG A 268 -13.45 -2.02 -26.66
C ARG A 268 -13.33 -1.67 -25.18
N THR A 269 -13.08 -2.68 -24.34
CA THR A 269 -12.88 -2.48 -22.89
C THR A 269 -11.42 -2.25 -22.52
N LEU A 270 -10.50 -2.53 -23.44
CA LEU A 270 -9.07 -2.25 -23.33
C LEU A 270 -8.77 -0.86 -23.90
N SER A 271 -9.28 -0.54 -25.09
CA SER A 271 -9.11 0.77 -25.73
C SER A 271 -10.43 1.30 -26.27
N LYS A 272 -10.82 2.51 -25.84
CA LYS A 272 -11.97 3.21 -26.42
C LYS A 272 -11.74 3.58 -27.90
N LYS A 273 -10.48 3.73 -28.30
CA LYS A 273 -10.05 4.02 -29.68
C LYS A 273 -9.90 2.75 -30.53
N GLY A 274 -10.17 1.57 -29.97
CA GLY A 274 -10.09 0.30 -30.68
C GLY A 274 -8.68 -0.14 -31.05
N ASN A 275 -7.62 0.35 -30.37
CA ASN A 275 -6.22 0.06 -30.73
C ASN A 275 -5.87 -1.45 -30.75
N TYR A 276 -6.69 -2.28 -30.12
CA TYR A 276 -6.53 -3.74 -30.07
C TYR A 276 -7.63 -4.45 -30.86
N SER A 277 -8.24 -3.79 -31.85
CA SER A 277 -9.14 -4.44 -32.80
C SER A 277 -8.35 -5.25 -33.81
N LEU A 278 -8.99 -6.22 -34.47
CA LEU A 278 -8.34 -7.06 -35.46
C LEU A 278 -7.78 -6.24 -36.63
N ASP A 279 -8.55 -5.26 -37.10
CA ASP A 279 -8.15 -4.39 -38.21
C ASP A 279 -6.92 -3.55 -37.84
N LYS A 280 -6.92 -2.89 -36.67
CA LYS A 280 -5.79 -2.07 -36.21
C LYS A 280 -4.56 -2.88 -35.88
N ILE A 281 -4.71 -4.08 -35.33
CA ILE A 281 -3.58 -5.00 -35.13
C ILE A 281 -3.00 -5.35 -36.49
N SER A 282 -3.82 -5.72 -37.46
CA SER A 282 -3.37 -6.10 -38.80
C SER A 282 -2.66 -4.94 -39.50
N GLU A 283 -3.19 -3.72 -39.43
CA GLU A 283 -2.53 -2.53 -39.95
C GLU A 283 -1.19 -2.26 -39.25
N ARG A 284 -1.15 -2.36 -37.91
CA ARG A 284 0.03 -1.99 -37.12
C ARG A 284 1.19 -2.99 -37.22
N VAL A 285 0.89 -4.29 -37.33
CA VAL A 285 1.96 -5.32 -37.39
C VAL A 285 2.65 -5.36 -38.75
N LEU A 286 1.95 -4.95 -39.81
CA LEU A 286 2.51 -4.88 -41.17
C LEU A 286 3.59 -3.81 -41.31
N THR A 287 3.64 -2.83 -40.39
CA THR A 287 4.69 -1.81 -40.40
C THR A 287 5.98 -2.29 -39.76
N ASN A 288 6.02 -3.47 -39.13
CA ASN A 288 7.22 -3.98 -38.47
C ASN A 288 8.07 -4.82 -39.43
N GLU A 289 9.36 -4.52 -39.51
CA GLU A 289 10.34 -5.25 -40.32
C GLU A 289 11.15 -6.24 -39.48
N VAL A 290 11.67 -5.78 -38.34
CA VAL A 290 12.46 -6.61 -37.41
C VAL A 290 11.70 -6.83 -36.11
N THR A 291 11.64 -8.09 -35.66
CA THR A 291 10.93 -8.52 -34.45
C THR A 291 11.65 -9.68 -33.76
N PHE A 292 11.37 -9.92 -32.49
CA PHE A 292 11.87 -11.11 -31.78
C PHE A 292 11.28 -12.39 -32.36
N SER A 293 12.04 -13.49 -32.29
CA SER A 293 11.53 -14.81 -32.67
C SER A 293 10.49 -15.32 -31.65
N VAL A 294 9.72 -16.34 -32.03
CA VAL A 294 8.70 -16.94 -31.14
C VAL A 294 9.33 -17.47 -29.84
N ASP A 295 10.55 -18.01 -29.92
CA ASP A 295 11.25 -18.60 -28.78
C ASP A 295 11.79 -17.53 -27.81
N GLU A 296 12.08 -16.32 -28.29
CA GLU A 296 12.61 -15.21 -27.49
C GLU A 296 11.53 -14.35 -26.84
N ILE A 297 10.31 -14.31 -27.41
CA ILE A 297 9.22 -13.41 -26.98
C ILE A 297 8.93 -13.51 -25.49
N LYS A 298 8.93 -14.73 -24.93
CA LYS A 298 8.63 -14.92 -23.51
C LYS A 298 9.73 -14.35 -22.61
N SER A 299 10.99 -14.67 -22.89
CA SER A 299 12.11 -14.17 -22.10
C SER A 299 12.27 -12.66 -22.20
N GLU A 300 12.07 -12.07 -23.38
CA GLU A 300 12.17 -10.62 -23.57
C GLU A 300 11.01 -9.87 -22.90
N TYR A 301 9.80 -10.45 -22.91
CA TYR A 301 8.69 -9.89 -22.13
C TYR A 301 8.96 -9.96 -20.62
N GLU A 302 9.48 -11.07 -20.12
CA GLU A 302 9.83 -11.23 -18.70
C GLU A 302 10.91 -10.24 -18.27
N LYS A 303 11.94 -10.00 -19.11
CA LYS A 303 12.94 -8.94 -18.89
C LYS A 303 12.30 -7.56 -18.83
N MET A 304 11.44 -7.21 -19.80
CA MET A 304 10.73 -5.93 -19.82
C MET A 304 9.87 -5.74 -18.55
N VAL A 305 9.19 -6.79 -18.08
CA VAL A 305 8.40 -6.75 -16.85
C VAL A 305 9.30 -6.58 -15.62
N ALA A 306 10.41 -7.31 -15.54
CA ALA A 306 11.37 -7.19 -14.44
C ALA A 306 11.94 -5.77 -14.35
N GLU A 307 12.38 -5.18 -15.48
CA GLU A 307 12.88 -3.80 -15.54
C GLU A 307 11.83 -2.77 -15.11
N ARG A 308 10.56 -2.98 -15.50
CA ARG A 308 9.45 -2.10 -15.11
C ARG A 308 9.09 -2.26 -13.63
N ASP A 309 9.23 -3.46 -13.08
CA ASP A 309 8.89 -3.73 -11.69
C ASP A 309 10.00 -3.26 -10.74
N ASP A 310 11.26 -3.28 -11.21
CA ASP A 310 12.46 -2.65 -10.59
C ASP A 310 12.46 -1.11 -10.70
N ASP A 311 11.57 -0.56 -11.52
CA ASP A 311 11.39 0.89 -11.67
C ASP A 311 10.75 1.49 -10.41
N PHE A 312 11.59 2.04 -9.52
CA PHE A 312 11.14 2.74 -8.33
C PHE A 312 10.70 4.17 -8.66
N GLU A 313 9.61 4.66 -8.04
CA GLU A 313 9.17 6.04 -8.20
C GLU A 313 9.79 6.96 -7.14
N MET A 314 9.79 6.53 -5.88
CA MET A 314 10.43 7.22 -4.76
C MET A 314 11.22 6.21 -3.92
N LYS A 315 12.45 6.56 -3.57
CA LYS A 315 13.32 5.84 -2.65
C LYS A 315 13.65 6.72 -1.46
N ILE A 316 13.55 6.17 -0.25
CA ILE A 316 13.85 6.86 1.01
C ILE A 316 14.65 5.94 1.91
N THR A 317 15.70 6.47 2.52
CA THR A 317 16.44 5.79 3.58
C THR A 317 15.74 6.00 4.92
N VAL A 318 15.59 4.92 5.67
CA VAL A 318 15.03 4.88 7.02
C VAL A 318 16.04 4.23 7.95
N GLU A 319 16.34 4.90 9.05
CA GLU A 319 17.30 4.44 10.04
C GLU A 319 16.70 3.36 10.95
N GLU A 320 17.56 2.50 11.52
CA GLU A 320 17.11 1.40 12.38
C GLU A 320 16.24 1.87 13.56
N TRP A 321 16.56 3.02 14.16
CA TRP A 321 15.81 3.58 15.29
C TRP A 321 14.37 3.98 14.96
N GLN A 322 14.03 4.17 13.67
CA GLN A 322 12.67 4.50 13.23
C GLN A 322 11.79 3.24 13.06
N VAL A 323 12.42 2.06 13.00
CA VAL A 323 11.72 0.79 12.87
C VAL A 323 11.30 0.32 14.25
N MET A 324 9.98 0.22 14.46
CA MET A 324 9.43 -0.33 15.70
C MET A 324 9.60 -1.84 15.76
N GLU A 325 9.33 -2.53 14.64
CA GLU A 325 9.40 -3.99 14.56
C GLU A 325 9.60 -4.44 13.10
N GLU A 326 10.42 -5.46 12.89
CA GLU A 326 10.59 -6.14 11.60
C GLU A 326 9.87 -7.50 11.64
N THR A 327 8.99 -7.75 10.67
CA THR A 327 8.21 -8.99 10.56
C THR A 327 8.39 -9.61 9.17
N LYS A 328 7.84 -10.83 8.97
CA LYS A 328 7.79 -11.46 7.64
C LYS A 328 6.96 -10.66 6.62
N SER A 329 6.06 -9.80 7.10
CA SER A 329 5.21 -8.99 6.24
C SER A 329 5.87 -7.66 5.84
N GLY A 330 6.90 -7.22 6.57
CA GLY A 330 7.63 -5.98 6.31
C GLY A 330 8.12 -5.30 7.59
N ILE A 331 8.24 -3.97 7.56
CA ILE A 331 8.66 -3.18 8.73
C ILE A 331 7.52 -2.30 9.22
N TYR A 332 7.34 -2.24 10.54
CA TYR A 332 6.44 -1.31 11.20
C TYR A 332 7.19 -0.04 11.57
N LEU A 333 6.72 1.11 11.08
CA LEU A 333 7.30 2.43 11.35
C LEU A 333 6.35 3.26 12.21
N GLU A 334 6.90 4.00 13.17
CA GLU A 334 6.17 5.07 13.84
C GLU A 334 6.28 6.35 13.00
N MET A 335 5.18 7.09 12.86
CA MET A 335 5.17 8.38 12.19
C MET A 335 4.24 9.38 12.86
N GLU A 336 4.62 10.65 12.82
CA GLU A 336 3.79 11.75 13.31
C GLU A 336 3.03 12.40 12.16
N PHE A 337 1.72 12.15 12.04
CA PHE A 337 0.93 12.81 11.00
C PHE A 337 0.11 13.97 11.55
N GLY A 338 0.60 15.20 11.41
CA GLY A 338 -0.08 16.41 11.91
C GLY A 338 0.09 16.60 13.42
N ILE A 339 -0.66 17.54 14.01
CA ILE A 339 -0.44 17.96 15.40
C ILE A 339 -0.90 16.86 16.37
N ARG A 340 0.04 16.32 17.16
CA ARG A 340 -0.22 15.32 18.23
C ARG A 340 -0.96 14.09 17.72
N ASN A 341 -0.52 13.56 16.58
CA ASN A 341 -1.17 12.41 15.96
C ASN A 341 -0.11 11.42 15.47
N LYS A 342 0.46 10.70 16.43
CA LYS A 342 1.38 9.59 16.18
C LYS A 342 0.61 8.34 15.79
N GLY A 343 1.22 7.49 15.00
CA GLY A 343 0.68 6.17 14.71
C GLY A 343 1.65 5.30 13.94
N THR A 344 1.20 4.08 13.71
CA THR A 344 1.98 3.00 13.11
C THR A 344 1.55 2.78 11.67
N ILE A 345 2.52 2.51 10.80
CA ILE A 345 2.30 2.07 9.43
C ILE A 345 3.12 0.81 9.14
N LEU A 346 2.58 -0.11 8.35
CA LEU A 346 3.31 -1.26 7.81
C LEU A 346 3.81 -0.90 6.41
N ILE A 347 5.12 -0.97 6.20
CA ILE A 347 5.74 -0.96 4.87
C ILE A 347 6.00 -2.42 4.47
N PRO A 348 5.34 -2.94 3.42
CA PRO A 348 5.50 -4.34 3.01
C PRO A 348 6.94 -4.74 2.68
N ALA A 349 7.31 -5.99 2.98
CA ALA A 349 8.67 -6.52 2.78
C ALA A 349 9.20 -6.36 1.34
N HIS A 350 8.34 -6.50 0.33
CA HIS A 350 8.74 -6.32 -1.08
C HIS A 350 9.05 -4.87 -1.48
N GLN A 351 8.87 -3.92 -0.57
CA GLN A 351 9.18 -2.50 -0.73
C GLN A 351 10.37 -2.07 0.13
N VAL A 352 11.05 -3.01 0.78
CA VAL A 352 12.10 -2.74 1.77
C VAL A 352 13.33 -3.57 1.43
N GLU A 353 14.47 -2.91 1.33
CA GLU A 353 15.79 -3.53 1.28
C GLU A 353 16.60 -3.11 2.50
N LYS A 354 17.20 -4.09 3.19
CA LYS A 354 18.03 -3.83 4.37
C LYS A 354 19.49 -3.71 3.93
N ALA A 355 20.12 -2.60 4.26
CA ALA A 355 21.52 -2.35 3.98
C ALA A 355 22.44 -3.03 5.01
N GLU A 356 23.73 -3.20 4.67
CA GLU A 356 24.72 -3.83 5.54
C GLU A 356 24.98 -3.04 6.84
N ASP A 357 24.73 -1.73 6.82
CA ASP A 357 24.89 -0.83 7.96
C ASP A 357 23.70 -0.82 8.93
N GLY A 358 22.65 -1.60 8.63
CA GLY A 358 21.43 -1.70 9.44
C GLY A 358 20.32 -0.73 9.03
N SER A 359 20.58 0.19 8.10
CA SER A 359 19.54 1.06 7.53
C SER A 359 18.63 0.31 6.55
N TYR A 360 17.49 0.92 6.23
CA TYR A 360 16.49 0.37 5.32
C TYR A 360 16.25 1.32 4.15
N GLU A 361 16.32 0.80 2.93
CA GLU A 361 15.88 1.49 1.73
C GLU A 361 14.44 1.12 1.42
N ILE A 362 13.57 2.13 1.38
CA ILE A 362 12.14 1.96 1.15
C ILE A 362 11.75 2.48 -0.23
N PHE A 363 11.07 1.65 -1.02
CA PHE A 363 10.59 1.95 -2.36
C PHE A 363 9.07 2.16 -2.38
N ILE A 364 8.64 3.41 -2.58
CA ILE A 364 7.24 3.82 -2.49
C ILE A 364 6.78 4.39 -3.82
N ARG A 365 5.58 4.00 -4.28
CA ARG A 365 4.91 4.68 -5.40
C ARG A 365 3.94 5.74 -4.89
N LYS A 366 3.81 6.84 -5.63
CA LYS A 366 2.99 8.01 -5.25
C LYS A 366 1.54 7.63 -4.92
N ASN A 367 0.99 6.69 -5.68
CA ASN A 367 -0.41 6.27 -5.59
C ASN A 367 -0.63 4.97 -4.79
N ASP A 368 0.41 4.45 -4.14
CA ASP A 368 0.23 3.35 -3.19
C ASP A 368 -0.57 3.83 -1.96
N PHE A 369 -1.21 2.88 -1.28
CA PHE A 369 -2.00 3.16 -0.09
C PHE A 369 -1.51 2.32 1.07
N TYR A 370 -1.23 2.99 2.18
CA TYR A 370 -0.76 2.39 3.41
C TYR A 370 -1.74 2.70 4.53
N TYR A 371 -2.00 1.73 5.41
CA TYR A 371 -2.98 1.92 6.48
C TYR A 371 -2.28 2.46 7.74
N PHE A 372 -2.63 3.67 8.12
CA PHE A 372 -2.17 4.32 9.35
C PHE A 372 -3.07 3.94 10.52
N VAL A 373 -2.45 3.43 11.59
CA VAL A 373 -3.12 3.00 12.82
C VAL A 373 -2.67 3.91 13.96
N ASN A 374 -3.61 4.71 14.48
CA ASN A 374 -3.39 5.54 15.66
C ASN A 374 -3.70 4.71 16.94
N PRO A 375 -2.74 4.60 17.87
CA PRO A 375 -2.89 3.78 19.08
C PRO A 375 -3.90 4.33 20.10
N GLU A 376 -4.15 5.64 20.11
CA GLU A 376 -5.03 6.31 21.08
C GLU A 376 -6.41 6.64 20.52
N HIS A 377 -6.50 6.81 19.19
CA HIS A 377 -7.66 7.33 18.49
C HIS A 377 -7.97 6.49 17.24
N ALA A 378 -8.56 5.33 17.44
CA ALA A 378 -8.92 4.41 16.36
C ALA A 378 -9.89 5.01 15.31
N ASP A 379 -10.57 6.11 15.62
CA ASP A 379 -11.39 6.91 14.69
C ASP A 379 -10.56 7.71 13.67
N LYS A 380 -9.28 7.96 13.98
CA LYS A 380 -8.31 8.60 13.07
C LYS A 380 -7.62 7.61 12.12
N ASN A 381 -7.87 6.30 12.28
CA ASN A 381 -7.28 5.26 11.42
C ASN A 381 -7.76 5.40 9.98
N ARG A 382 -6.84 5.39 9.02
CA ARG A 382 -7.14 5.66 7.61
C ARG A 382 -6.03 5.22 6.67
N TYR A 383 -6.34 5.16 5.38
CA TYR A 383 -5.31 5.04 4.36
C TYR A 383 -4.62 6.38 4.09
N MET A 384 -3.30 6.32 3.91
CA MET A 384 -2.43 7.39 3.46
C MET A 384 -1.86 7.04 2.10
N LYS A 385 -1.66 8.05 1.24
CA LYS A 385 -1.00 7.87 -0.05
C LYS A 385 0.50 7.70 0.15
N GLY A 386 1.15 6.94 -0.73
CA GLY A 386 2.60 6.75 -0.71
C GLY A 386 3.36 8.06 -0.76
N GLU A 387 2.91 9.06 -1.53
CA GLU A 387 3.51 10.41 -1.50
C GLU A 387 3.52 11.03 -0.10
N THR A 388 2.42 10.86 0.65
CA THR A 388 2.30 11.41 2.01
C THR A 388 3.17 10.65 3.00
N VAL A 389 3.23 9.32 2.88
CA VAL A 389 4.09 8.46 3.71
C VAL A 389 5.55 8.83 3.48
N ALA A 390 5.95 8.91 2.21
CA ALA A 390 7.29 9.29 1.78
C ALA A 390 7.70 10.67 2.34
N SER A 391 6.84 11.69 2.17
CA SER A 391 7.08 13.02 2.74
C SER A 391 7.17 13.03 4.26
N GLN A 392 6.37 12.22 4.97
CA GLN A 392 6.41 12.19 6.43
C GLN A 392 7.66 11.51 6.96
N LEU A 393 8.03 10.34 6.42
CA LEU A 393 9.26 9.64 6.82
C LEU A 393 10.50 10.52 6.62
N SER A 394 10.55 11.15 5.44
CA SER A 394 11.56 12.13 5.07
C SER A 394 11.58 13.33 6.03
N TYR A 395 10.42 13.85 6.44
CA TYR A 395 10.34 14.92 7.44
C TYR A 395 10.90 14.48 8.81
N ASP A 396 10.56 13.26 9.24
CA ASP A 396 10.89 12.74 10.57
C ASP A 396 12.39 12.48 10.75
N ASN A 397 13.10 12.00 9.72
CA ASN A 397 14.54 11.72 9.79
C ASN A 397 15.44 12.74 9.09
N GLY A 398 14.87 13.64 8.29
CA GLY A 398 15.64 14.60 7.50
C GLY A 398 16.17 14.06 6.17
N GLU A 399 16.07 12.75 5.90
CA GLU A 399 16.57 12.10 4.69
C GLU A 399 15.85 12.54 3.42
N MET A 400 16.58 12.66 2.31
CA MET A 400 16.02 13.13 1.04
C MET A 400 15.20 12.05 0.34
N ILE A 401 14.13 12.46 -0.33
CA ILE A 401 13.38 11.57 -1.23
C ILE A 401 14.08 11.54 -2.58
N VAL A 402 14.64 10.38 -2.94
CA VAL A 402 15.16 10.17 -4.29
C VAL A 402 14.00 9.82 -5.21
N ARG A 403 13.69 10.72 -6.16
CA ARG A 403 12.62 10.53 -7.14
C ARG A 403 13.22 10.09 -8.47
N LYS A 404 12.77 8.96 -9.02
CA LYS A 404 13.07 8.63 -10.41
C LYS A 404 11.98 9.22 -11.29
N ASN A 405 12.40 9.93 -12.32
CA ASN A 405 11.47 10.48 -13.28
C ASN A 405 10.95 9.36 -14.20
N PRO A 406 9.63 9.13 -14.30
CA PRO A 406 9.07 8.06 -15.14
C PRO A 406 9.49 8.18 -16.62
N LYS A 407 9.81 9.40 -17.08
CA LYS A 407 10.28 9.64 -18.45
C LYS A 407 11.66 9.05 -18.72
N ILE A 408 12.51 8.88 -17.71
CA ILE A 408 13.83 8.24 -17.85
C ILE A 408 13.63 6.81 -18.34
N SER A 409 12.76 6.04 -17.69
CA SER A 409 12.49 4.64 -18.05
C SER A 409 11.91 4.52 -19.46
N THR A 410 11.01 5.43 -19.87
CA THR A 410 10.49 5.46 -21.24
C THR A 410 11.60 5.76 -22.27
N LEU A 411 12.44 6.76 -22.01
CA LEU A 411 13.54 7.11 -22.89
C LEU A 411 14.53 5.95 -23.03
N ASP A 412 14.85 5.27 -21.93
CA ASP A 412 15.74 4.10 -21.92
C ASP A 412 15.19 2.97 -22.79
N GLN A 413 13.88 2.73 -22.71
CA GLN A 413 13.20 1.76 -23.56
C GLN A 413 13.29 2.15 -25.04
N LEU A 414 13.07 3.42 -25.39
CA LEU A 414 13.12 3.89 -26.77
C LEU A 414 14.54 3.80 -27.35
N VAL A 415 15.57 4.10 -26.55
CA VAL A 415 16.98 3.92 -26.96
C VAL A 415 17.31 2.45 -27.20
N ARG A 416 16.79 1.54 -26.37
CA ARG A 416 16.94 0.09 -26.60
C ARG A 416 16.23 -0.35 -27.88
N GLU A 417 14.99 0.11 -28.10
CA GLU A 417 14.25 -0.14 -29.36
C GLU A 417 15.06 0.36 -30.57
N TYR A 418 15.65 1.56 -30.48
CA TYR A 418 16.48 2.14 -31.53
C TYR A 418 17.73 1.30 -31.81
N ASN A 419 18.51 1.00 -30.76
CA ASN A 419 19.72 0.20 -30.87
C ASN A 419 19.42 -1.19 -31.44
N TYR A 420 18.28 -1.78 -31.07
CA TYR A 420 17.84 -3.06 -31.59
C TYR A 420 17.54 -2.98 -33.10
N LEU A 421 16.76 -1.99 -33.55
CA LEU A 421 16.46 -1.83 -34.98
C LEU A 421 17.72 -1.55 -35.81
N SER A 422 18.57 -0.63 -35.35
CA SER A 422 19.82 -0.27 -36.03
C SER A 422 20.78 -1.47 -36.12
N ALA A 423 20.93 -2.26 -35.05
CA ALA A 423 21.75 -3.48 -35.05
C ALA A 423 21.25 -4.56 -36.03
N HIS A 424 19.97 -4.55 -36.40
CA HIS A 424 19.37 -5.45 -37.37
C HIS A 424 19.18 -4.81 -38.76
N GLY A 425 19.77 -3.64 -39.00
CA GLY A 425 19.80 -2.98 -40.30
C GLY A 425 18.53 -2.22 -40.66
N VAL A 426 17.63 -1.96 -39.71
CA VAL A 426 16.44 -1.12 -39.91
C VAL A 426 16.78 0.31 -39.50
N THR A 427 17.05 1.16 -40.49
CA THR A 427 17.43 2.58 -40.31
C THR A 427 16.49 3.53 -41.05
N GLU A 428 15.47 3.01 -41.73
CA GLU A 428 14.45 3.76 -42.47
C GLU A 428 13.13 2.98 -42.49
N GLY A 429 12.06 3.60 -43.01
CA GLY A 429 10.74 2.97 -43.13
C GLY A 429 9.82 3.24 -41.93
N GLN A 430 8.55 2.82 -42.08
CA GLN A 430 7.49 3.23 -41.15
C GLN A 430 7.75 2.78 -39.69
N GLN A 431 8.36 1.60 -39.47
CA GLN A 431 8.71 1.13 -38.11
C GLN A 431 9.66 2.09 -37.40
N PHE A 432 10.67 2.54 -38.16
CA PHE A 432 11.73 3.40 -37.68
C PHE A 432 11.23 4.83 -37.50
N ASP A 433 10.46 5.35 -38.47
CA ASP A 433 9.83 6.68 -38.38
C ASP A 433 8.87 6.79 -37.18
N ASP A 434 8.05 5.77 -36.93
CA ASP A 434 7.16 5.71 -35.76
C ASP A 434 7.94 5.66 -34.44
N LEU A 435 9.14 5.07 -34.43
CA LEU A 435 10.01 5.06 -33.26
C LEU A 435 10.63 6.44 -33.03
N LEU A 436 11.16 7.07 -34.08
CA LEU A 436 11.75 8.41 -34.02
C LEU A 436 10.72 9.44 -33.57
N ASN A 437 9.52 9.43 -34.14
CA ASN A 437 8.45 10.35 -33.73
C ASN A 437 8.11 10.19 -32.24
N ARG A 438 7.99 8.95 -31.72
CA ARG A 438 7.77 8.70 -30.28
C ARG A 438 8.93 9.20 -29.43
N PHE A 439 10.15 9.06 -29.92
CA PHE A 439 11.35 9.51 -29.24
C PHE A 439 11.43 11.04 -29.18
N GLU A 440 11.14 11.74 -30.28
CA GLU A 440 11.07 13.20 -30.33
C GLU A 440 9.95 13.75 -29.43
N GLU A 441 8.74 13.17 -29.49
CA GLU A 441 7.63 13.53 -28.60
C GLU A 441 8.01 13.36 -27.12
N GLU A 442 8.68 12.27 -26.77
CA GLU A 442 9.08 12.01 -25.39
C GLU A 442 10.20 12.95 -24.93
N LEU A 443 11.15 13.31 -25.80
CA LEU A 443 12.16 14.34 -25.53
C LEU A 443 11.53 15.72 -25.32
N GLU A 444 10.55 16.12 -26.14
CA GLU A 444 9.85 17.40 -25.98
C GLU A 444 9.11 17.47 -24.63
N GLU A 445 8.47 16.37 -24.22
CA GLU A 445 7.82 16.28 -22.90
C GLU A 445 8.83 16.32 -21.75
N VAL A 446 10.03 15.78 -21.94
CA VAL A 446 11.11 15.86 -20.96
C VAL A 446 11.67 17.28 -20.87
N ASP A 447 11.85 17.99 -21.98
CA ASP A 447 12.29 19.39 -21.99
C ASP A 447 11.28 20.29 -21.25
N LYS A 448 9.97 20.12 -21.51
CA LYS A 448 8.92 20.81 -20.75
C LYS A 448 9.01 20.52 -19.25
N MET A 449 9.42 19.31 -18.88
CA MET A 449 9.57 18.91 -17.49
C MET A 449 10.81 19.50 -16.83
N LEU A 450 11.95 19.54 -17.55
CA LEU A 450 13.16 20.24 -17.14
C LEU A 450 12.88 21.73 -16.93
N ASP A 451 12.18 22.39 -17.86
CA ASP A 451 11.74 23.78 -17.72
C ASP A 451 10.91 24.01 -16.45
N LYS A 452 10.03 23.07 -16.12
CA LYS A 452 9.22 23.13 -14.90
C LYS A 452 10.07 22.97 -13.64
N LEU A 453 11.06 22.06 -13.66
CA LEU A 453 12.01 21.89 -12.57
C LEU A 453 12.89 23.14 -12.40
N ASP A 454 13.33 23.76 -13.50
CA ASP A 454 14.15 24.98 -13.49
C ASP A 454 13.39 26.15 -12.88
N ARG A 455 12.11 26.32 -13.26
CA ARG A 455 11.23 27.31 -12.63
C ARG A 455 11.06 27.05 -11.14
N ARG A 456 10.79 25.80 -10.76
CA ARG A 456 10.64 25.39 -9.35
C ARG A 456 11.91 25.64 -8.54
N LEU A 457 13.07 25.33 -9.09
CA LEU A 457 14.36 25.60 -8.45
C LEU A 457 14.63 27.10 -8.33
N GLY A 458 14.30 27.88 -9.36
CA GLY A 458 14.37 29.33 -9.31
C GLY A 458 13.53 29.92 -8.16
N ASP A 459 12.30 29.42 -8.00
CA ASP A 459 11.41 29.82 -6.91
C ASP A 459 11.95 29.41 -5.54
N LEU A 460 12.40 28.16 -5.39
CA LEU A 460 13.00 27.66 -4.16
C LEU A 460 14.27 28.42 -3.77
N ASN A 461 15.14 28.74 -4.72
CA ASN A 461 16.35 29.52 -4.48
C ASN A 461 16.02 30.97 -4.06
N LYS A 462 14.96 31.58 -4.61
CA LYS A 462 14.47 32.89 -4.15
C LYS A 462 13.94 32.83 -2.72
N ILE A 463 13.20 31.77 -2.38
CA ILE A 463 12.72 31.54 -1.01
C ILE A 463 13.90 31.35 -0.05
N GLN A 464 14.90 30.54 -0.42
CA GLN A 464 16.11 30.32 0.36
C GLN A 464 16.91 31.63 0.58
N ALA A 465 17.04 32.45 -0.46
CA ALA A 465 17.65 33.77 -0.36
C ALA A 465 16.87 34.71 0.56
N ALA A 466 15.53 34.67 0.53
CA ALA A 466 14.69 35.43 1.45
C ALA A 466 14.90 34.98 2.91
N PHE A 467 14.99 33.67 3.19
CA PHE A 467 15.33 33.19 4.54
C PHE A 467 16.70 33.69 5.02
N LEU A 468 17.72 33.76 4.15
CA LEU A 468 19.01 34.38 4.48
C LEU A 468 18.85 35.89 4.76
N GLY A 469 18.00 36.59 4.01
CA GLY A 469 17.68 38.00 4.22
C GLY A 469 17.01 38.29 5.57
N LEU A 470 16.21 37.35 6.10
CA LEU A 470 15.63 37.48 7.45
C LEU A 470 16.69 37.46 8.57
N GLU A 471 17.85 36.86 8.32
CA GLU A 471 18.98 36.83 9.25
C GLU A 471 19.86 38.10 9.14
N SER A 472 19.55 39.01 8.20
CA SER A 472 20.32 40.23 7.97
C SER A 472 20.15 41.27 9.09
N ARG A 473 21.18 42.11 9.25
CA ARG A 473 21.13 43.29 10.14
C ARG A 473 20.51 44.51 9.46
N ASP A 474 20.30 44.47 8.14
CA ASP A 474 19.67 45.55 7.39
C ASP A 474 18.14 45.42 7.41
N SER A 475 17.48 46.40 8.03
CA SER A 475 16.01 46.49 8.10
C SER A 475 15.29 46.52 6.73
N GLN A 476 15.95 46.97 5.66
CA GLN A 476 15.39 46.97 4.32
C GLN A 476 15.44 45.57 3.70
N GLU A 477 16.54 44.84 3.90
CA GLU A 477 16.68 43.45 3.45
C GLU A 477 15.67 42.53 4.14
N VAL A 478 15.45 42.70 5.46
CA VAL A 478 14.44 41.93 6.22
C VAL A 478 13.03 42.18 5.66
N LYS A 479 12.66 43.43 5.39
CA LYS A 479 11.33 43.75 4.80
C LYS A 479 11.15 43.17 3.41
N LEU A 480 12.20 43.22 2.59
CA LEU A 480 12.17 42.63 1.25
C LEU A 480 12.01 41.11 1.33
N ALA A 481 12.75 40.46 2.23
CA ALA A 481 12.63 39.02 2.49
C ALA A 481 11.21 38.62 2.92
N GLU A 482 10.60 39.34 3.86
CA GLU A 482 9.22 39.11 4.28
C GLU A 482 8.21 39.25 3.12
N SER A 483 8.41 40.23 2.24
CA SER A 483 7.57 40.42 1.05
C SER A 483 7.71 39.25 0.08
N ILE A 484 8.94 38.79 -0.17
CA ILE A 484 9.19 37.65 -1.07
C ILE A 484 8.52 36.39 -0.51
N LEU A 485 8.70 36.09 0.78
CA LEU A 485 8.07 34.92 1.41
C LEU A 485 6.55 34.99 1.34
N LYS A 486 5.97 36.18 1.52
CA LYS A 486 4.53 36.41 1.38
C LYS A 486 4.03 36.14 -0.04
N ASP A 487 4.76 36.59 -1.06
CA ASP A 487 4.39 36.36 -2.48
C ASP A 487 4.40 34.86 -2.81
N PHE A 488 5.36 34.11 -2.27
CA PHE A 488 5.44 32.66 -2.38
C PHE A 488 4.53 31.89 -1.41
N LYS A 489 3.80 32.58 -0.53
CA LYS A 489 2.93 32.00 0.51
C LYS A 489 3.67 31.06 1.46
N VAL A 490 4.91 31.40 1.80
CA VAL A 490 5.74 30.69 2.76
C VAL A 490 5.71 31.43 4.09
N ASP A 491 5.50 30.70 5.17
CA ASP A 491 5.53 31.27 6.52
C ASP A 491 6.99 31.58 6.92
N PRO A 492 7.34 32.80 7.37
CA PRO A 492 8.67 33.14 7.85
C PRO A 492 9.18 32.28 9.01
N SER A 493 8.29 31.60 9.74
CA SER A 493 8.64 30.65 10.81
C SER A 493 8.98 29.24 10.32
N THR A 494 8.85 28.96 9.01
CA THR A 494 9.24 27.67 8.42
C THR A 494 10.72 27.40 8.66
N ARG A 495 11.08 26.16 8.95
CA ARG A 495 12.48 25.79 9.19
C ARG A 495 13.27 25.88 7.89
N LYS A 496 14.36 26.66 7.88
CA LYS A 496 15.28 26.79 6.74
C LYS A 496 15.74 25.43 6.16
N ALA A 497 16.01 24.46 7.03
CA ALA A 497 16.39 23.11 6.65
C ALA A 497 15.36 22.40 5.75
N GLU A 498 14.07 22.70 5.88
CA GLU A 498 13.02 22.14 5.02
C GLU A 498 13.12 22.70 3.60
N ILE A 499 13.42 23.99 3.45
CA ILE A 499 13.63 24.63 2.15
C ILE A 499 14.93 24.12 1.52
N ASP A 500 16.02 24.05 2.28
CA ASP A 500 17.32 23.53 1.82
C ASP A 500 17.18 22.12 1.26
N LYS A 501 16.38 21.29 1.94
CA LYS A 501 16.07 19.94 1.49
C LYS A 501 15.29 19.92 0.18
N LEU A 502 14.23 20.73 0.05
CA LEU A 502 13.47 20.82 -1.20
C LEU A 502 14.34 21.29 -2.38
N VAL A 503 15.27 22.22 -2.14
CA VAL A 503 16.26 22.66 -3.14
C VAL A 503 17.15 21.49 -3.54
N LYS A 504 17.71 20.73 -2.58
CA LYS A 504 18.55 19.56 -2.87
C LYS A 504 17.80 18.49 -3.65
N GLU A 505 16.58 18.13 -3.24
CA GLU A 505 15.74 17.14 -3.93
C GLU A 505 15.47 17.55 -5.38
N ALA A 506 15.02 18.80 -5.60
CA ALA A 506 14.73 19.29 -6.94
C ALA A 506 16.00 19.41 -7.81
N THR A 507 17.15 19.72 -7.19
CA THR A 507 18.45 19.79 -7.89
C THR A 507 18.88 18.42 -8.35
N PHE A 508 18.77 17.42 -7.47
CA PHE A 508 19.09 16.03 -7.79
C PHE A 508 18.17 15.48 -8.89
N GLU A 509 16.85 15.69 -8.76
CA GLU A 509 15.86 15.26 -9.77
C GLU A 509 16.16 15.87 -11.15
N ARG A 510 16.44 17.18 -11.19
CA ARG A 510 16.82 17.89 -12.42
C ARG A 510 18.12 17.33 -13.00
N GLN A 511 19.15 17.17 -12.17
CA GLN A 511 20.47 16.73 -12.63
C GLN A 511 20.42 15.31 -13.21
N ALA A 512 19.72 14.39 -12.54
CA ALA A 512 19.56 13.02 -13.02
C ALA A 512 18.86 12.98 -14.38
N LEU A 513 17.76 13.74 -14.54
CA LEU A 513 17.04 13.83 -15.81
C LEU A 513 17.89 14.47 -16.92
N TYR A 514 18.56 15.59 -16.61
CA TYR A 514 19.40 16.30 -17.57
C TYR A 514 20.57 15.45 -18.05
N GLN A 515 21.31 14.83 -17.13
CA GLN A 515 22.43 13.94 -17.48
C GLN A 515 21.97 12.78 -18.36
N ARG A 516 20.78 12.23 -18.09
CA ARG A 516 20.24 11.15 -18.91
C ARG A 516 19.90 11.62 -20.32
N VAL A 517 19.20 12.74 -20.46
CA VAL A 517 18.90 13.34 -21.77
C VAL A 517 20.19 13.66 -22.53
N GLU A 518 21.19 14.22 -21.86
CA GLU A 518 22.47 14.54 -22.48
C GLU A 518 23.20 13.29 -22.99
N ALA A 519 23.24 12.22 -22.19
CA ALA A 519 23.83 10.95 -22.59
C ALA A 519 23.13 10.36 -23.81
N ILE A 520 21.80 10.29 -23.77
CA ILE A 520 20.97 9.81 -24.88
C ILE A 520 21.16 10.65 -26.15
N THR A 521 21.17 11.97 -26.02
CA THR A 521 21.35 12.89 -27.16
C THR A 521 22.73 12.74 -27.79
N LYS A 522 23.77 12.50 -26.97
CA LYS A 522 25.12 12.25 -27.46
C LYS A 522 25.20 10.93 -28.23
N ASP A 523 24.64 9.86 -27.68
CA ASP A 523 24.61 8.53 -28.33
C ASP A 523 23.83 8.60 -29.65
N TYR A 524 22.68 9.27 -29.66
CA TYR A 524 21.86 9.45 -30.86
C TYR A 524 22.58 10.23 -31.98
N LYS A 525 23.22 11.35 -31.64
CA LYS A 525 24.01 12.13 -32.63
C LYS A 525 25.19 11.34 -33.16
N LEU A 526 25.89 10.61 -32.29
CA LEU A 526 27.00 9.74 -32.68
C LEU A 526 26.54 8.68 -33.69
N HIS A 527 25.37 8.07 -33.49
CA HIS A 527 24.82 7.09 -34.42
C HIS A 527 24.42 7.71 -35.77
N GLN A 528 23.74 8.86 -35.78
CA GLN A 528 23.45 9.58 -37.04
C GLN A 528 24.71 9.94 -37.83
N ASP A 529 25.79 10.34 -37.14
CA ASP A 529 27.07 10.67 -37.77
C ASP A 529 27.78 9.42 -38.33
N ILE A 530 27.69 8.27 -37.63
CA ILE A 530 28.25 7.01 -38.12
C ILE A 530 27.47 6.50 -39.34
N GLU A 531 26.14 6.53 -39.32
CA GLU A 531 25.30 6.11 -40.45
C GLU A 531 25.58 6.95 -41.71
N LYS A 532 25.59 8.29 -41.57
CA LYS A 532 25.97 9.20 -42.67
C LYS A 532 27.37 8.90 -43.23
N ASN A 533 28.33 8.57 -42.36
CA ASN A 533 29.69 8.25 -42.79
C ASN A 533 29.80 6.88 -43.47
N VAL A 534 29.00 5.89 -43.06
CA VAL A 534 28.93 4.56 -43.69
C VAL A 534 28.24 4.64 -45.06
N GLU A 535 27.17 5.43 -45.16
CA GLU A 535 26.43 5.67 -46.40
C GLU A 535 27.30 6.41 -47.42
N GLN A 536 28.01 7.46 -47.00
CA GLN A 536 29.00 8.16 -47.85
C GLN A 536 30.18 7.27 -48.29
N ARG A 537 30.53 6.23 -47.51
CA ARG A 537 31.56 5.25 -47.91
C ARG A 537 31.02 4.26 -48.93
N LYS A 538 29.80 3.74 -48.73
CA LYS A 538 29.13 2.87 -49.69
C LYS A 538 28.94 3.57 -51.03
N ASP A 539 28.50 4.83 -51.03
CA ASP A 539 28.35 5.64 -52.25
C ASP A 539 29.67 5.88 -52.98
N ARG A 540 30.78 5.99 -52.25
CA ARG A 540 32.12 6.09 -52.84
C ARG A 540 32.63 4.76 -53.42
N GLU A 541 32.22 3.64 -52.86
CA GLU A 541 32.58 2.29 -53.34
C GLU A 541 31.73 1.84 -54.54
N THR A 542 30.48 2.30 -54.67
CA THR A 542 29.63 2.07 -55.86
C THR A 542 29.85 3.07 -57.00
N SER A 543 30.55 4.18 -56.73
CA SER A 543 30.92 5.20 -57.75
C SER A 543 32.33 5.01 -58.35
N LEU A 544 33.03 3.93 -57.97
CA LEU A 544 34.29 3.44 -58.54
C LEU A 544 34.02 2.21 -59.40
#